data_AF-A0A4P6HD01-F1
#
_entry.id   AF-A0A4P6HD01-F1
#
_cell.length_a   1.000
_cell.length_b   1.000
_cell.length_c   1.000
_cell.angle_alpha   90.00
_cell.angle_beta   90.00
_cell.angle_gamma   90.00
#
_symmetry.space_group_name_H-M   'P 1'
#
loop_
_entity.id
_entity.type
_entity.pdbx_description
1 polymer ?
#
loop_
_entity_poly.entity_id
_entity_poly.type
_entity_poly.pdbx_seq_one_letter_code
_entity_poly.pdbx_strand_id
1 'polypeptide(L)'
;MIRLSPHKANSLDLWGDGDEIEMIEAIERAFAIRFENAEAEQLVTMGQLFDLVKSKLGKQGAEAITDDALWTGLVRHAREAGADPRRTVDRNTTFFSRNAE
;
A
#
# COMPACT_ATOMS: atom_id res chain seq x y z
N MET A 1 7.72 -24.32 -27.06
CA MET A 1 6.96 -23.07 -26.88
C MET A 1 6.61 -22.97 -25.41
N ILE A 2 7.37 -22.21 -24.61
CA ILE A 2 7.21 -22.19 -23.16
C ILE A 2 6.04 -21.26 -22.83
N ARG A 3 5.04 -21.82 -22.16
CA ARG A 3 3.84 -21.15 -21.67
C ARG A 3 4.24 -20.13 -20.61
N LEU A 4 4.31 -18.85 -21.00
CA LEU A 4 4.32 -17.74 -20.05
C LEU A 4 3.00 -17.80 -19.29
N SER A 5 3.06 -18.29 -18.04
CA SER A 5 1.95 -18.13 -17.12
C SER A 5 1.78 -16.63 -16.91
N PRO A 6 0.59 -16.03 -17.11
CA PRO A 6 0.40 -14.64 -16.77
C PRO A 6 0.73 -14.52 -15.29
N HIS A 7 1.73 -13.71 -14.94
CA HIS A 7 1.95 -13.30 -13.57
C HIS A 7 0.61 -12.72 -13.13
N LYS A 8 -0.05 -13.43 -12.21
CA LYS A 8 -1.39 -13.09 -11.74
C LYS A 8 -1.27 -11.73 -11.08
N ALA A 9 -1.52 -10.67 -11.84
CA ALA A 9 -1.45 -9.26 -11.48
C ALA A 9 -1.69 -9.09 -9.98
N ASN A 10 -0.61 -8.93 -9.20
CA ASN A 10 -0.66 -8.78 -7.75
C ASN A 10 -1.22 -7.41 -7.39
N SER A 11 -2.45 -7.14 -7.79
CA SER A 11 -3.14 -5.91 -7.51
C SER A 11 -4.28 -6.10 -6.54
N LEU A 12 -4.52 -5.08 -5.72
CA LEU A 12 -5.63 -5.05 -4.79
C LEU A 12 -6.97 -4.71 -5.46
N ASP A 13 -6.96 -4.33 -6.75
CA ASP A 13 -8.16 -3.97 -7.53
C ASP A 13 -9.03 -2.88 -6.87
N LEU A 14 -8.38 -1.95 -6.16
CA LEU A 14 -9.04 -0.87 -5.43
C LEU A 14 -9.42 0.33 -6.31
N TRP A 15 -9.38 0.16 -7.64
CA TRP A 15 -9.57 1.26 -8.59
C TRP A 15 -11.03 1.34 -9.02
N GLY A 16 -11.70 2.44 -8.65
CA GLY A 16 -12.98 2.84 -9.26
C GLY A 16 -14.13 3.15 -8.30
N ASP A 17 -14.02 2.80 -7.01
CA ASP A 17 -15.06 3.08 -6.00
C ASP A 17 -14.66 4.16 -4.97
N GLY A 18 -13.38 4.59 -4.96
CA GLY A 18 -12.86 5.56 -3.98
C GLY A 18 -12.14 4.91 -2.79
N ASP A 19 -12.07 3.58 -2.73
CA ASP A 19 -11.37 2.81 -1.71
C ASP A 19 -9.87 3.15 -1.63
N GLU A 20 -9.25 3.57 -2.75
CA GLU A 20 -7.86 3.99 -2.76
C GLU A 20 -7.63 5.27 -1.94
N ILE A 21 -8.59 6.18 -1.93
CA ILE A 21 -8.53 7.44 -1.19
C ILE A 21 -8.76 7.15 0.30
N GLU A 22 -9.76 6.33 0.61
CA GLU A 22 -10.05 5.89 1.99
C GLU A 22 -8.84 5.18 2.62
N MET A 23 -8.14 4.36 1.85
CA MET A 23 -6.92 3.69 2.32
C MET A 23 -5.81 4.70 2.66
N ILE A 24 -5.52 5.64 1.75
CA ILE A 24 -4.47 6.65 1.96
C ILE A 24 -4.81 7.52 3.17
N GLU A 25 -6.06 8.01 3.27
CA GLU A 25 -6.52 8.81 4.41
C GLU A 25 -6.45 8.05 5.73
N ALA A 26 -6.79 6.75 5.74
CA ALA A 26 -6.68 5.90 6.93
C ALA A 26 -5.23 5.78 7.41
N ILE A 27 -4.28 5.65 6.47
CA ILE A 27 -2.85 5.57 6.78
C ILE A 27 -2.33 6.92 7.29
N GLU A 28 -2.70 8.03 6.66
CA GLU A 28 -2.35 9.38 7.13
C GLU A 28 -2.79 9.59 8.57
N ARG A 29 -4.04 9.21 8.90
CA ARG A 29 -4.57 9.29 10.26
C ARG A 29 -3.89 8.33 11.22
N ALA A 30 -3.63 7.09 10.82
CA ALA A 30 -3.03 6.07 11.68
C ALA A 30 -1.59 6.41 12.09
N PHE A 31 -0.81 6.98 11.17
CA PHE A 31 0.60 7.31 11.41
C PHE A 31 0.83 8.80 11.71
N ALA A 32 -0.23 9.61 11.73
CA ALA A 32 -0.16 11.06 11.86
C ALA A 32 0.82 11.71 10.86
N ILE A 33 0.82 11.19 9.63
CA ILE A 33 1.64 11.65 8.51
C ILE A 33 0.75 12.32 7.47
N ARG A 34 1.36 13.03 6.51
CA ARG A 34 0.66 13.57 5.35
C ARG A 34 1.40 13.22 4.05
N PHE A 35 0.67 12.66 3.10
CA PHE A 35 1.15 12.40 1.76
C PHE A 35 0.89 13.61 0.88
N GLU A 36 1.89 14.01 0.11
CA GLU A 36 1.68 14.97 -0.96
C GLU A 36 1.03 14.25 -2.15
N ASN A 37 0.19 14.95 -2.91
CA ASN A 37 -0.53 14.36 -4.04
C ASN A 37 0.45 13.69 -5.04
N ALA A 38 1.60 14.34 -5.29
CA ALA A 38 2.65 13.80 -6.14
C ALA A 38 3.30 12.52 -5.58
N GLU A 39 3.42 12.40 -4.25
CA GLU A 39 3.92 11.17 -3.62
C GLU A 39 2.88 10.05 -3.77
N ALA A 40 1.60 10.35 -3.52
CA ALA A 40 0.49 9.41 -3.68
C ALA A 40 0.34 8.90 -5.12
N GLU A 41 0.52 9.78 -6.12
CA GLU A 41 0.52 9.39 -7.54
C GLU A 41 1.68 8.46 -7.93
N GLN A 42 2.80 8.51 -7.20
CA GLN A 42 3.95 7.63 -7.40
C GLN A 42 3.89 6.33 -6.60
N LEU A 43 2.90 6.17 -5.72
CA LEU A 43 2.70 4.95 -4.95
C LEU A 43 2.09 3.87 -5.85
N VAL A 44 2.94 3.00 -6.38
CA VAL A 44 2.48 1.87 -7.19
C VAL A 44 2.28 0.63 -6.33
N THR A 45 3.16 0.40 -5.35
CA THR A 45 3.22 -0.85 -4.57
C THR A 45 3.19 -0.65 -3.06
N MET A 46 2.70 -1.65 -2.33
CA MET A 46 2.72 -1.71 -0.86
C MET A 46 4.13 -1.52 -0.28
N GLY A 47 5.16 -1.97 -1.00
CA GLY A 47 6.56 -1.75 -0.61
C GLY A 47 6.98 -0.29 -0.66
N GLN A 48 6.54 0.46 -1.68
CA GLN A 48 6.79 1.91 -1.76
C GLN A 48 6.02 2.67 -0.68
N LEU A 49 4.77 2.30 -0.42
CA LEU A 49 3.99 2.89 0.66
C LEU A 49 4.69 2.71 2.01
N PHE A 50 5.17 1.50 2.28
CA PHE A 50 5.94 1.22 3.48
C PHE A 50 7.17 2.11 3.61
N ASP A 51 7.97 2.22 2.54
CA ASP A 51 9.20 3.00 2.56
C ASP A 51 8.92 4.49 2.79
N LEU A 52 7.85 4.99 2.16
CA LEU A 52 7.39 6.36 2.30
C LEU A 52 6.91 6.67 3.73
N VAL A 53 6.06 5.81 4.30
CA VAL A 53 5.59 5.95 5.69
C VAL A 53 6.76 5.90 6.67
N LYS A 54 7.68 4.95 6.48
CA LYS A 54 8.89 4.83 7.30
C LYS A 54 9.76 6.09 7.23
N SER A 55 9.95 6.63 6.04
CA SER A 55 10.70 7.87 5.82
C SER A 55 10.05 9.07 6.52
N LYS A 56 8.71 9.20 6.44
CA LYS A 56 7.95 10.27 7.11
C LYS A 56 8.01 10.14 8.64
N LEU A 57 7.80 8.94 9.18
CA LEU A 57 7.92 8.66 10.62
C LEU A 57 9.33 8.98 11.15
N GLY A 58 10.37 8.60 10.41
CA GLY A 58 11.76 8.92 10.75
C GLY A 58 12.05 10.43 10.77
N LYS A 59 11.44 11.20 9.85
CA LYS A 59 11.55 12.67 9.83
C LYS A 59 10.76 13.33 10.97
N GLN A 60 9.65 12.74 11.39
CA GLN A 60 8.84 13.23 12.51
C GLN A 60 9.41 12.88 13.88
N GLY A 61 10.46 12.05 13.95
CA GLY A 61 11.00 11.56 15.22
C GLY A 61 9.99 10.71 15.99
N ALA A 62 9.03 10.08 15.28
CA ALA A 62 8.06 9.19 15.88
C ALA A 62 8.80 8.03 16.59
N GLU A 63 8.29 7.61 17.75
CA GLU A 63 8.82 6.46 18.48
C GLU A 63 8.96 5.26 17.53
N ALA A 64 10.06 4.51 17.68
CA ALA A 64 10.49 3.48 16.74
C ALA A 64 9.43 2.37 16.57
N ILE A 65 8.46 2.58 15.69
CA ILE A 65 7.61 1.53 15.16
C ILE A 65 8.53 0.56 14.43
N THR A 66 8.44 -0.71 14.78
CA THR A 66 9.21 -1.76 14.10
C THR A 66 8.68 -1.95 12.68
N ASP A 67 9.56 -2.39 11.78
CA ASP A 67 9.20 -2.70 10.39
C ASP A 67 8.03 -3.71 10.31
N ASP A 68 7.96 -4.65 11.25
CA ASP A 68 6.88 -5.64 11.31
C ASP A 68 5.53 -5.03 11.73
N ALA A 69 5.53 -4.15 12.74
CA ALA A 69 4.32 -3.47 13.21
C ALA A 69 3.78 -2.50 12.15
N LEU A 70 4.68 -1.76 11.47
CA LEU A 70 4.32 -0.91 10.34
C LEU A 70 3.69 -1.74 9.22
N TRP A 71 4.35 -2.83 8.81
CA TRP A 71 3.85 -3.70 7.74
C TRP A 71 2.48 -4.30 8.06
N THR A 72 2.31 -4.80 9.29
CA THR A 72 1.04 -5.35 9.78
C THR A 72 -0.08 -4.32 9.75
N GLY A 73 0.20 -3.07 10.14
CA GLY A 73 -0.76 -1.97 10.05
C GLY A 73 -1.18 -1.66 8.61
N LEU A 74 -0.22 -1.56 7.70
CA LEU A 74 -0.51 -1.27 6.28
C LEU A 74 -1.33 -2.39 5.63
N VAL A 75 -1.00 -3.66 5.88
CA VAL A 75 -1.76 -4.81 5.36
C VAL A 75 -3.18 -4.83 5.93
N ARG A 76 -3.36 -4.44 7.19
CA ARG A 76 -4.68 -4.29 7.78
C ARG A 76 -5.49 -3.21 7.07
N HIS A 77 -4.94 -2.01 6.88
CA HIS A 77 -5.63 -0.93 6.17
C HIS A 77 -5.98 -1.32 4.73
N ALA A 78 -5.11 -2.05 4.03
CA ALA A 78 -5.39 -2.58 2.71
C ALA A 78 -6.64 -3.49 2.69
N ARG A 79 -6.76 -4.37 3.69
CA ARG A 79 -7.91 -5.27 3.86
C ARG A 79 -9.19 -4.53 4.22
N GLU A 80 -9.09 -3.50 5.05
CA GLU A 80 -10.24 -2.67 5.41
C GLU A 80 -10.73 -1.84 4.21
N ALA A 81 -9.83 -1.46 3.31
CA ALA A 81 -10.14 -0.82 2.03
C ALA A 81 -10.65 -1.79 0.95
N GLY A 82 -10.94 -3.06 1.27
CA GLY A 82 -11.54 -4.00 0.31
C GLY A 82 -10.55 -4.93 -0.41
N ALA A 83 -9.27 -4.94 -0.04
CA ALA A 83 -8.35 -5.97 -0.53
C ALA A 83 -8.85 -7.37 -0.17
N ASP A 84 -8.89 -8.27 -1.17
CA ASP A 84 -9.35 -9.65 -0.96
C ASP A 84 -8.55 -10.32 0.18
N PRO A 85 -9.22 -10.79 1.25
CA PRO A 85 -8.54 -11.30 2.44
C PRO A 85 -7.82 -12.64 2.20
N ARG A 86 -8.10 -13.32 1.08
CA ARG A 86 -7.43 -14.57 0.67
C ARG A 86 -6.21 -14.27 -0.20
N ARG A 87 -6.01 -13.02 -0.60
CA ARG A 87 -4.86 -12.58 -1.37
C ARG A 87 -3.68 -12.31 -0.44
N THR A 88 -2.53 -12.89 -0.79
CA THR A 88 -1.27 -12.55 -0.14
C THR A 88 -0.90 -11.12 -0.53
N VAL A 89 -0.75 -10.26 0.47
CA VAL A 89 -0.24 -8.90 0.30
C VAL A 89 1.26 -8.92 0.58
N ASP A 90 2.04 -8.65 -0.46
CA ASP A 90 3.50 -8.61 -0.44
C ASP A 90 4.01 -7.23 -0.90
N ARG A 91 5.33 -7.01 -0.84
CA ARG A 91 5.94 -5.71 -1.18
C ARG A 91 5.70 -5.29 -2.63
N ASN A 92 5.53 -6.23 -3.57
CA ASN A 92 5.21 -5.97 -4.96
C ASN A 92 3.70 -5.92 -5.22
N THR A 93 2.87 -6.08 -4.19
CA THR A 93 1.43 -5.92 -4.36
C THR A 93 1.10 -4.47 -4.71
N THR A 94 0.47 -4.25 -5.86
CA THR A 94 0.09 -2.94 -6.36
C THR A 94 -1.26 -2.49 -5.82
N PHE A 95 -1.42 -1.18 -5.59
CA PHE A 95 -2.72 -0.60 -5.19
C PHE A 95 -3.69 -0.54 -6.37
N PHE A 96 -3.16 -0.13 -7.52
CA PHE A 96 -3.93 0.13 -8.72
C PHE A 96 -3.80 -1.00 -9.72
N SER A 97 -4.93 -1.57 -10.17
CA SER A 97 -4.95 -2.61 -11.21
C SER A 97 -4.34 -2.14 -12.51
N ARG A 98 -4.39 -0.83 -12.81
CA ARG A 98 -3.76 -0.25 -14.00
C ARG A 98 -2.23 -0.34 -13.99
N ASN A 99 -1.61 -0.52 -12.82
CA ASN A 99 -0.15 -0.65 -12.68
C ASN A 99 0.29 -2.11 -12.50
N ALA A 100 -0.65 -3.06 -12.53
CA ALA A 100 -0.34 -4.47 -12.46
C ALA A 100 -0.19 -5.02 -13.89
N GLU A 101 0.89 -4.60 -14.56
CA GLU A 101 1.27 -5.07 -15.89
C GLU A 101 2.29 -6.23 -15.82
#